data_AF-A0A830BVH5-F1
#
_entry.id   AF-A0A830BVH5-F1
#
_cell.length_a   1.000
_cell.length_b   1.000
_cell.length_c   1.000
_cell.angle_alpha   90.00
_cell.angle_beta   90.00
_cell.angle_gamma   90.00
#
_symmetry.space_group_name_H-M   'P 1'
#
loop_
_entity.id
_entity.type
_entity.pdbx_description
1 polymer ?
#
loop_
_entity_poly.entity_id
_entity_poly.type
_entity_poly.pdbx_seq_one_letter_code
_entity_poly.pdbx_strand_id
1 'polypeptide(L)'
;MIDDYNLASHKWLNGMYKLRHKWATAFSNERFSAGLLATSRSEATNLVLKKAGNGSISLYDFVMNYEKIQKSWRDKEKFEDTRWRHGKPSLIVKNHPLLNHAATVYTLNIYK
;
A
#
# COMPACT_ATOMS: atom_id res chain seq x y z
N MET A 1 -29.65 -7.89 -20.06
CA MET A 1 -28.70 -8.73 -19.30
C MET A 1 -29.36 -9.40 -18.10
N ILE A 2 -29.94 -8.68 -17.14
CA ILE A 2 -30.63 -9.35 -16.02
C ILE A 2 -31.87 -10.11 -16.51
N ASP A 3 -32.65 -9.49 -17.39
CA ASP A 3 -33.84 -10.12 -17.97
C ASP A 3 -33.47 -11.18 -19.03
N ASP A 4 -32.53 -10.88 -19.92
CA ASP A 4 -32.06 -11.80 -20.97
C ASP A 4 -31.54 -13.15 -20.43
N TYR A 5 -31.00 -13.17 -19.21
CA TYR A 5 -30.49 -14.37 -18.54
C TYR A 5 -31.32 -14.80 -17.31
N ASN A 6 -32.48 -14.19 -17.09
CA ASN A 6 -33.38 -14.46 -15.96
C ASN A 6 -32.67 -14.44 -14.58
N LEU A 7 -31.78 -13.47 -14.37
CA LEU A 7 -30.93 -13.38 -13.18
C LEU A 7 -31.57 -12.64 -12.00
N ALA A 8 -32.80 -12.14 -12.16
CA ALA A 8 -33.48 -11.29 -11.18
C ALA A 8 -33.63 -11.95 -9.81
N SER A 9 -33.84 -13.28 -9.76
CA SER A 9 -33.98 -14.06 -8.52
C SER A 9 -32.68 -14.73 -8.06
N HIS A 10 -31.56 -14.50 -8.76
CA HIS A 10 -30.30 -15.18 -8.46
C HIS A 10 -29.73 -14.72 -7.12
N LYS A 11 -29.78 -15.60 -6.12
CA LYS A 11 -29.45 -15.30 -4.71
C LYS A 11 -28.08 -14.65 -4.54
N TRP A 12 -27.07 -15.16 -5.25
CA TRP A 12 -25.71 -14.62 -5.18
C TRP A 12 -25.62 -13.20 -5.77
N LEU A 13 -26.30 -12.95 -6.89
CA LEU A 13 -26.26 -11.65 -7.56
C LEU A 13 -26.95 -10.58 -6.70
N ASN A 14 -28.12 -10.93 -6.14
CA ASN A 14 -28.83 -10.09 -5.19
C ASN A 14 -28.01 -9.84 -3.92
N GLY A 15 -27.28 -10.85 -3.43
CA GLY A 15 -26.34 -10.68 -2.31
C GLY A 15 -25.22 -9.69 -2.64
N MET A 16 -24.59 -9.83 -3.80
CA MET A 16 -23.53 -8.92 -4.26
C MET A 16 -24.02 -7.49 -4.45
N TYR A 17 -25.21 -7.32 -5.02
CA TYR A 17 -25.82 -6.02 -5.23
C TYR A 17 -26.19 -5.32 -3.90
N LYS A 18 -26.65 -6.07 -2.89
CA LYS A 18 -26.87 -5.53 -1.53
C LYS A 18 -25.57 -5.01 -0.89
N LEU A 19 -24.43 -5.63 -1.22
CA LEU A 19 -23.11 -5.25 -0.72
C LEU A 19 -22.39 -4.18 -1.58
N ARG A 20 -23.04 -3.61 -2.60
CA ARG A 20 -22.41 -2.66 -3.55
C ARG A 20 -21.70 -1.48 -2.89
N HIS A 21 -22.18 -1.00 -1.75
CA HIS A 21 -21.54 0.08 -0.98
C HIS A 21 -20.12 -0.25 -0.47
N LYS A 22 -19.73 -1.54 -0.47
CA LYS A 22 -18.39 -1.98 -0.04
C LYS A 22 -17.37 -2.02 -1.17
N TRP A 23 -17.80 -2.12 -2.43
CA TRP A 23 -16.91 -2.42 -3.55
C TRP A 23 -17.14 -1.55 -4.79
N ALA A 24 -18.35 -1.01 -4.99
CA ALA A 24 -18.65 -0.15 -6.13
C ALA A 24 -18.15 1.27 -5.87
N THR A 25 -17.35 1.77 -6.80
CA THR A 25 -16.73 3.11 -6.76
C THR A 25 -17.75 4.24 -6.72
N ALA A 26 -18.95 4.05 -7.28
CA ALA A 26 -20.04 5.01 -7.18
C ALA A 26 -20.42 5.36 -5.72
N PHE A 27 -20.16 4.45 -4.77
CA PHE A 27 -20.45 4.64 -3.34
C PHE A 27 -19.19 4.95 -2.51
N SER A 28 -18.01 5.07 -3.13
CA SER A 28 -16.77 5.37 -2.40
C SER A 28 -16.53 6.87 -2.15
N ASN A 29 -17.31 7.75 -2.78
CA ASN A 29 -17.14 9.21 -2.67
C ASN A 29 -17.36 9.77 -1.26
N GLU A 30 -18.11 9.07 -0.41
CA GLU A 30 -18.39 9.50 0.97
C GLU A 30 -17.30 9.07 1.97
N ARG A 31 -16.26 8.35 1.51
CA ARG A 31 -15.17 7.85 2.36
C ARG A 31 -13.84 8.46 1.94
N PHE A 32 -13.20 9.15 2.86
CA PHE A 32 -11.83 9.63 2.67
C PHE A 32 -10.88 8.43 2.54
N SER A 33 -10.32 8.25 1.35
CA SER A 33 -9.33 7.19 1.07
C SER A 33 -7.89 7.69 1.06
N ALA A 34 -7.65 8.98 1.35
CA ALA A 34 -6.33 9.62 1.24
C ALA A 34 -5.66 9.41 -0.14
N GLY A 35 -6.46 9.22 -1.21
CA GLY A 35 -5.95 8.91 -2.55
C GLY A 35 -5.56 7.44 -2.77
N LEU A 36 -5.79 6.56 -1.79
CA LEU A 36 -5.59 5.12 -1.94
C LEU A 36 -6.73 4.53 -2.75
N LEU A 37 -6.40 3.97 -3.91
CA LEU A 37 -7.35 3.19 -4.69
C LEU A 37 -7.37 1.75 -4.15
N ALA A 38 -8.53 1.10 -4.26
CA ALA A 38 -8.64 -0.32 -3.90
C ALA A 38 -7.63 -1.20 -4.66
N THR A 39 -7.26 -0.79 -5.88
CA THR A 39 -6.29 -1.47 -6.76
C THR A 39 -4.84 -1.18 -6.42
N SER A 40 -4.52 -0.15 -5.63
CA SER A 40 -3.14 0.24 -5.34
C SER A 40 -2.34 -0.89 -4.70
N ARG A 41 -2.98 -1.74 -3.87
CA ARG A 41 -2.33 -2.91 -3.28
C ARG A 41 -1.95 -3.95 -4.33
N SER A 42 -2.88 -4.32 -5.22
CA SER A 42 -2.59 -5.28 -6.29
C SER A 42 -1.59 -4.72 -7.30
N GLU A 43 -1.64 -3.42 -7.58
CA GLU A 43 -0.68 -2.75 -8.46
C GLU A 43 0.74 -2.78 -7.88
N ALA A 44 0.87 -2.49 -6.58
CA ALA A 44 2.16 -2.58 -5.88
C ALA A 44 2.71 -4.01 -5.88
N THR A 45 1.88 -5.01 -5.54
CA THR A 45 2.30 -6.42 -5.58
C THR A 45 2.71 -6.84 -6.99
N ASN A 46 1.91 -6.51 -8.01
CA ASN A 46 2.21 -6.84 -9.40
C ASN A 46 3.49 -6.18 -9.89
N LEU A 47 3.75 -4.93 -9.48
CA LEU A 47 4.99 -4.22 -9.81
C LEU A 47 6.21 -4.93 -9.24
N VAL A 48 6.11 -5.45 -8.02
CA VAL A 48 7.20 -6.21 -7.38
C VAL A 48 7.42 -7.53 -8.09
N LEU A 49 6.35 -8.28 -8.37
CA LEU A 49 6.46 -9.58 -9.02
C LEU A 49 7.08 -9.45 -10.43
N LYS A 50 6.75 -8.38 -11.16
CA LYS A 50 7.41 -8.04 -12.44
C LYS A 50 8.90 -7.73 -12.31
N LYS A 51 9.37 -7.26 -11.15
CA LYS A 51 10.81 -7.06 -10.89
C LYS A 51 11.52 -8.36 -10.53
N ALA A 52 10.81 -9.32 -9.92
CA ALA A 52 11.36 -10.62 -9.57
C ALA A 52 11.58 -11.51 -10.81
N GLY A 53 10.84 -11.27 -11.90
CA GLY A 53 11.02 -12.01 -13.14
C GLY A 53 10.10 -11.61 -14.29
N ASN A 54 10.31 -12.26 -15.41
CA ASN A 54 9.45 -12.19 -16.60
C ASN A 54 8.98 -13.61 -16.99
N GLY A 55 8.15 -13.74 -18.01
CA GLY A 55 7.61 -15.05 -18.42
C GLY A 55 8.63 -16.06 -18.95
N SER A 56 9.91 -15.68 -19.08
CA SER A 56 10.98 -16.54 -19.60
C SER A 56 11.93 -17.10 -18.54
N ILE A 57 11.78 -16.75 -17.26
CA ILE A 57 12.64 -17.28 -16.18
C ILE A 57 12.06 -18.55 -15.55
N SER A 58 12.91 -19.38 -14.98
CA SER A 58 12.47 -20.55 -14.22
C SER A 58 11.80 -20.14 -12.90
N LEU A 59 10.95 -21.01 -12.36
CA LEU A 59 10.34 -20.80 -11.03
C LEU A 59 11.40 -20.70 -9.92
N TYR A 60 12.49 -21.46 -10.05
CA TYR A 60 13.61 -21.40 -9.11
C TYR A 60 14.26 -20.01 -9.11
N ASP A 61 14.61 -19.50 -10.29
CA ASP A 61 15.22 -18.18 -10.43
C ASP A 61 14.30 -17.06 -9.95
N PHE A 62 12.99 -17.21 -10.18
CA PHE A 62 11.98 -16.29 -9.70
C PHE A 62 11.99 -16.19 -8.17
N VAL A 63 11.97 -17.33 -7.47
CA VAL A 63 11.99 -17.37 -6.01
C VAL A 63 13.28 -16.75 -5.48
N MET A 64 14.43 -17.10 -6.06
CA MET A 64 15.73 -16.54 -5.66
C MET A 64 15.78 -15.01 -5.85
N ASN A 65 15.21 -14.48 -6.93
CA ASN A 65 15.14 -13.04 -7.16
C ASN A 65 14.19 -12.35 -6.19
N TYR A 66 13.04 -12.96 -5.90
CA TYR A 66 12.11 -12.44 -4.92
C TYR A 66 12.75 -12.35 -3.52
N GLU A 67 13.48 -13.38 -3.10
CA GLU A 67 14.20 -13.36 -1.81
C GLU A 67 15.24 -12.23 -1.74
N LYS A 68 15.97 -11.96 -2.84
CA LYS A 68 16.90 -10.83 -2.92
C LYS A 68 16.20 -9.49 -2.77
N ILE A 69 15.04 -9.31 -3.42
CA ILE A 69 14.21 -8.10 -3.30
C ILE A 69 13.76 -7.93 -1.84
N GLN A 70 13.24 -8.99 -1.23
CA GLN A 70 12.81 -8.97 0.17
C GLN A 70 13.98 -8.62 1.11
N LYS A 71 15.16 -9.18 0.90
CA LYS A 71 16.36 -8.88 1.69
C LYS A 71 16.73 -7.40 1.57
N SER A 72 16.74 -6.86 0.35
CA SER A 72 17.02 -5.43 0.12
C SER A 72 16.04 -4.52 0.85
N TRP A 73 14.76 -4.89 0.93
CA TRP A 73 13.78 -4.12 1.70
C TRP A 73 14.06 -4.14 3.20
N ARG A 74 14.35 -5.32 3.76
CA ARG A 74 14.69 -5.45 5.19
C ARG A 74 15.96 -4.68 5.53
N ASP A 75 16.97 -4.72 4.66
CA ASP A 75 18.20 -3.97 4.85
C ASP A 75 17.94 -2.45 4.80
N LYS A 76 17.10 -2.00 3.86
CA LYS A 76 16.70 -0.60 3.76
C LYS A 76 15.88 -0.14 4.97
N GLU A 77 14.92 -0.94 5.41
CA GLU A 77 14.12 -0.68 6.61
C GLU A 77 15.03 -0.57 7.84
N LYS A 78 15.93 -1.53 8.05
CA LYS A 78 16.90 -1.50 9.15
C LYS A 78 17.78 -0.26 9.10
N PHE A 79 18.23 0.15 7.91
CA PHE A 79 19.01 1.36 7.73
C PHE A 79 18.20 2.61 8.09
N GLU A 80 16.98 2.75 7.58
CA GLU A 80 16.11 3.90 7.89
C GLU A 80 15.70 3.92 9.36
N ASP A 81 15.43 2.78 10.00
CA ASP A 81 15.18 2.67 11.44
C ASP A 81 16.37 3.15 12.26
N THR A 82 17.58 2.73 11.89
CA THR A 82 18.82 3.17 12.56
C THR A 82 19.01 4.67 12.37
N ARG A 83 18.81 5.16 11.15
CA ARG A 83 18.89 6.58 10.80
C ARG A 83 17.84 7.41 11.55
N TRP A 84 16.63 6.91 11.74
CA TRP A 84 15.58 7.61 12.48
C TRP A 84 15.83 7.60 13.98
N ARG A 85 16.26 6.48 14.55
CA ARG A 85 16.56 6.35 15.99
C ARG A 85 17.75 7.19 16.43
N HIS A 86 18.74 7.38 15.55
CA HIS A 86 20.01 8.04 15.89
C HIS A 86 20.24 9.36 15.15
N GLY A 87 19.44 9.65 14.12
CA GLY A 87 19.55 10.87 13.32
C GLY A 87 18.59 11.96 13.78
N LYS A 88 18.87 13.20 13.35
CA LYS A 88 17.96 14.33 13.54
C LYS A 88 17.00 14.44 12.36
N PRO A 89 15.73 14.82 12.57
CA PRO A 89 14.77 15.01 11.49
C PRO A 89 15.26 16.11 10.55
N SER A 90 15.28 15.84 9.25
CA SER A 90 15.63 16.86 8.25
C SER A 90 14.46 17.84 8.10
N LEU A 91 14.71 19.12 8.39
CA LEU A 91 13.71 20.17 8.26
C LEU A 91 13.69 20.70 6.83
N ILE A 92 12.50 20.74 6.22
CA ILE A 92 12.30 21.31 4.88
C ILE A 92 12.69 22.80 4.86
N VAL A 93 12.34 23.52 5.92
CA VAL A 93 12.76 24.91 6.14
C VAL A 93 13.77 24.93 7.28
N LYS A 94 15.02 25.28 6.96
CA LYS A 94 16.07 25.44 7.97
C LYS A 94 15.73 26.60 8.90
N ASN A 95 15.96 26.42 10.20
CA ASN A 95 15.81 27.44 11.25
C ASN A 95 14.39 27.98 11.49
N HIS A 96 13.33 27.28 11.06
CA HIS A 96 11.96 27.67 11.44
C HIS A 96 11.65 27.22 12.89
N PRO A 97 11.36 28.14 13.84
CA PRO A 97 11.22 27.80 15.26
C PRO A 97 10.15 26.73 15.54
N LEU A 98 9.00 26.82 14.85
CA LEU A 98 7.91 25.87 14.99
C LEU A 98 8.28 24.46 14.48
N LEU A 99 9.04 24.38 13.38
CA LEU A 99 9.43 23.10 12.80
C LEU A 99 10.56 22.45 13.61
N ASN A 100 11.48 23.26 14.18
CA ASN A 100 12.47 22.81 15.15
C ASN A 100 11.78 22.18 16.38
N HIS A 101 10.78 22.87 16.94
CA HIS A 101 10.03 22.37 18.09
C HIS A 101 9.22 21.12 17.74
N ALA A 102 8.50 21.12 16.61
CA ALA A 102 7.76 19.96 16.14
C ALA A 102 8.68 18.75 15.91
N ALA A 103 9.85 18.95 15.31
CA ALA A 103 10.84 17.88 15.16
C ALA A 103 11.23 17.27 16.51
N THR A 104 11.49 18.09 17.55
CA THR A 104 11.80 17.55 18.89
C THR A 104 10.64 16.79 19.55
N VAL A 105 9.39 17.22 19.33
CA VAL A 105 8.20 16.62 19.96
C VAL A 105 7.76 15.34 19.25
N TYR A 106 7.68 15.36 17.92
CA TYR A 106 7.06 14.29 17.13
C TYR A 106 8.00 13.13 16.80
N THR A 107 9.32 13.30 16.87
CA THR A 107 10.26 12.29 16.34
C THR A 107 10.78 11.25 17.32
N LEU A 108 10.45 11.37 18.62
CA LEU A 108 10.80 10.34 19.62
C LEU A 108 9.68 9.96 20.59
N ASN A 109 8.76 10.87 20.91
CA ASN A 109 7.80 10.62 21.99
C ASN A 109 6.50 9.93 21.55
N ILE A 110 6.21 9.82 20.25
CA ILE A 110 4.97 9.18 19.76
C ILE A 110 5.08 7.65 19.67
N TYR A 111 6.31 7.13 19.60
CA TYR A 111 6.59 5.70 19.46
C TYR A 111 7.25 5.09 20.71
N LYS A 112 7.17 5.75 21.86
CA LYS A 112 7.49 5.16 23.16
C LYS A 112 6.26 4.57 23.81
#